data_AF-A0A9N8DZI1-F1
#
_entry.id   AF-A0A9N8DZI1-F1
#
_cell.length_a   1.000
_cell.length_b   1.000
_cell.length_c   1.000
_cell.angle_alpha   90.00
_cell.angle_beta   90.00
_cell.angle_gamma   90.00
#
_symmetry.space_group_name_H-M   'P 1'
#
loop_
_entity.id
_entity.type
_entity.pdbx_description
1 polymer ?
#
loop_
_entity_poly.entity_id
_entity_poly.type
_entity_poly.pdbx_seq_one_letter_code
_entity_poly.pdbx_strand_id
1 'polypeptide(L)'
;MFRNNRQGLMLLIQIPHLLLVCTSWWNANSFLVEALLGHSRICPQRHRQQAEKQLLWTTTSTENNNDDQANNDFGIWVYHPGEQEEWISHSAEMLQQHQQSSPLQETLHWCRDFVVPLNLCPWAASSVTTPRAMQFYIVPTTHSSTSTSSIGSQKDEMAHVVQTVAQKFHQSIIEETKDDDDDDLKKVAIAFILIEQQHSSTSTSSSATSSPPPPHHWSESFPTFYDWFIDLEDDWIDQAEEYNDEDTTTPVSNIYTDVTLAAFHPDWMYGESDNGDGLDFEKRSPVPTITLVATETIDAAGPQATERIANHNAQVLQHEMTPEQIQTLYQRVVRGEEQAQEQAQED
;
A
#
# COMPACT_ATOMS: atom_id res chain seq x y z
N MET A 1 -43.06 -19.42 28.06
CA MET A 1 -41.72 -19.44 28.68
C MET A 1 -40.94 -20.60 28.07
N PHE A 2 -40.35 -20.33 26.90
CA PHE A 2 -39.67 -21.32 26.06
C PHE A 2 -38.16 -21.13 26.21
N ARG A 3 -37.45 -22.20 26.56
CA ARG A 3 -36.03 -22.41 26.24
C ARG A 3 -36.02 -23.64 25.34
N ASN A 4 -35.69 -23.46 24.06
CA ASN A 4 -35.57 -24.56 23.12
C ASN A 4 -34.11 -24.70 22.66
N ASN A 5 -33.51 -25.81 23.07
CA ASN A 5 -32.41 -26.48 22.40
C ASN A 5 -32.78 -26.75 20.94
N ARG A 6 -31.85 -26.50 20.02
CA ARG A 6 -31.80 -27.20 18.73
C ARG A 6 -30.38 -27.69 18.47
N GLN A 7 -30.20 -28.98 18.71
CA GLN A 7 -29.30 -29.82 17.94
C GLN A 7 -30.05 -30.21 16.66
N GLY A 8 -29.41 -30.11 15.50
CA GLY A 8 -29.90 -30.62 14.21
C GLY A 8 -28.71 -30.72 13.26
N LEU A 9 -28.13 -31.91 13.15
CA LEU A 9 -28.34 -32.88 12.07
C LEU A 9 -27.70 -32.45 10.75
N MET A 10 -26.48 -32.96 10.52
CA MET A 10 -25.80 -32.98 9.22
C MET A 10 -26.71 -33.62 8.16
N LEU A 11 -26.93 -32.91 7.06
CA LEU A 11 -27.36 -33.49 5.79
C LEU A 11 -26.27 -33.22 4.75
N LEU A 12 -25.63 -34.30 4.30
CA LEU A 12 -24.74 -34.34 3.15
C LEU A 12 -25.54 -34.05 1.88
N ILE A 13 -25.23 -32.95 1.20
CA ILE A 13 -25.51 -32.77 -0.24
C ILE A 13 -24.20 -32.34 -0.90
N GLN A 14 -24.01 -32.90 -2.08
CA GLN A 14 -22.78 -33.07 -2.82
C GLN A 14 -22.91 -32.23 -4.11
N ILE A 15 -21.87 -31.46 -4.48
CA ILE A 15 -21.37 -31.08 -5.84
C ILE A 15 -20.75 -29.65 -5.86
N PRO A 16 -19.71 -29.38 -6.69
CA PRO A 16 -18.51 -28.64 -6.28
C PRO A 16 -18.15 -27.39 -7.13
N HIS A 17 -17.07 -26.74 -6.67
CA HIS A 17 -16.11 -25.82 -7.34
C HIS A 17 -16.18 -24.34 -6.98
N LEU A 18 -14.97 -23.81 -6.69
CA LEU A 18 -14.54 -22.41 -6.54
C LEU A 18 -14.83 -21.73 -5.19
N LEU A 19 -14.03 -22.08 -4.18
CA LEU A 19 -13.72 -21.23 -3.02
C LEU A 19 -12.41 -21.77 -2.40
N LEU A 20 -11.27 -21.29 -2.89
CA LEU A 20 -9.94 -21.55 -2.31
C LEU A 20 -8.87 -20.67 -2.96
N VAL A 21 -8.88 -19.37 -2.67
CA VAL A 21 -7.67 -18.52 -2.63
C VAL A 21 -7.93 -17.48 -1.55
N CYS A 22 -7.39 -17.68 -0.35
CA CYS A 22 -6.99 -16.61 0.58
C CYS A 22 -6.33 -17.12 1.88
N THR A 23 -6.30 -18.43 2.17
CA THR A 23 -5.70 -18.94 3.43
C THR A 23 -4.41 -19.75 3.28
N SER A 24 -3.58 -19.47 2.26
CA SER A 24 -2.26 -20.11 2.17
C SER A 24 -1.17 -19.21 1.58
N TRP A 25 -0.78 -18.17 2.32
CA TRP A 25 0.50 -17.47 2.15
C TRP A 25 1.47 -17.72 3.32
N TRP A 26 1.26 -18.83 4.04
CA TRP A 26 2.12 -19.29 5.12
C TRP A 26 2.34 -20.80 5.00
N ASN A 27 3.15 -21.22 4.02
CA ASN A 27 3.96 -22.47 3.98
C ASN A 27 4.47 -22.74 2.56
N ALA A 28 5.62 -22.17 2.22
CA ALA A 28 6.43 -22.64 1.10
C ALA A 28 7.88 -22.84 1.53
N ASN A 29 8.08 -23.68 2.55
CA ASN A 29 9.39 -24.25 2.86
C ASN A 29 9.24 -25.63 3.51
N SER A 30 8.98 -26.65 2.68
CA SER A 30 9.48 -28.02 2.84
C SER A 30 8.96 -28.91 1.72
N PHE A 31 9.83 -29.76 1.17
CA PHE A 31 9.65 -30.80 0.13
C PHE A 31 10.04 -30.45 -1.32
N LEU A 32 11.33 -30.64 -1.65
CA LEU A 32 11.74 -31.73 -2.54
C LEU A 32 13.28 -31.91 -2.55
N VAL A 33 13.74 -32.81 -1.69
CA VAL A 33 14.93 -33.63 -1.90
C VAL A 33 14.45 -34.94 -2.56
N GLU A 34 15.21 -35.41 -3.56
CA GLU A 34 15.10 -36.67 -4.31
C GLU A 34 14.11 -36.79 -5.49
N ALA A 35 14.62 -36.45 -6.69
CA ALA A 35 14.59 -37.38 -7.82
C ALA A 35 15.88 -37.26 -8.64
N LEU A 36 16.71 -38.28 -8.52
CA LEU A 36 18.02 -38.43 -9.16
C LEU A 36 17.88 -39.28 -10.44
N LEU A 37 18.71 -38.92 -11.43
CA LEU A 37 19.20 -39.68 -12.61
C LEU A 37 18.42 -39.60 -13.94
N GLY A 38 19.05 -38.93 -14.91
CA GLY A 38 18.79 -39.15 -16.33
C GLY A 38 19.59 -38.21 -17.25
N HIS A 39 20.84 -38.55 -17.54
CA HIS A 39 21.70 -37.84 -18.49
C HIS A 39 21.06 -37.69 -19.88
N SER A 40 21.12 -36.51 -20.49
CA SER A 40 21.79 -36.36 -21.80
C SER A 40 22.03 -34.89 -22.18
N ARG A 41 23.17 -34.69 -22.83
CA ARG A 41 23.70 -33.41 -23.35
C ARG A 41 22.91 -32.98 -24.60
N ILE A 42 22.63 -31.69 -24.74
CA ILE A 42 22.77 -30.86 -25.96
C ILE A 42 22.63 -29.38 -25.54
N CYS A 43 23.53 -28.56 -26.06
CA CYS A 43 23.69 -27.10 -25.92
C CYS A 43 23.40 -26.48 -27.32
N PRO A 44 23.41 -25.15 -27.59
CA PRO A 44 22.84 -23.96 -26.94
C PRO A 44 21.81 -23.25 -27.88
N GLN A 45 21.35 -22.05 -27.48
CA GLN A 45 20.60 -21.05 -28.27
C GLN A 45 19.08 -21.14 -28.28
N ARG A 46 18.42 -20.54 -27.25
CA ARG A 46 17.09 -19.91 -27.41
C ARG A 46 16.61 -19.03 -26.25
N HIS A 47 17.50 -18.43 -25.46
CA HIS A 47 17.12 -17.53 -24.34
C HIS A 47 17.64 -16.09 -24.48
N ARG A 48 17.65 -15.56 -25.71
CA ARG A 48 18.02 -14.15 -25.97
C ARG A 48 16.96 -13.34 -26.72
N GLN A 49 15.80 -13.91 -27.06
CA GLN A 49 14.76 -13.23 -27.85
C GLN A 49 13.44 -12.97 -27.11
N GLN A 50 13.32 -13.34 -25.83
CA GLN A 50 12.14 -13.02 -25.02
C GLN A 50 12.36 -11.90 -23.98
N ALA A 51 13.62 -11.56 -23.66
CA ALA A 51 13.95 -10.37 -22.86
C ALA A 51 13.89 -9.06 -23.68
N GLU A 52 13.97 -9.12 -25.02
CA GLU A 52 13.92 -7.94 -25.89
C GLU A 52 12.49 -7.48 -26.24
N LYS A 53 11.44 -8.26 -25.91
CA LYS A 53 10.06 -7.90 -26.24
C LYS A 53 9.29 -7.18 -25.14
N GLN A 54 9.74 -7.24 -23.89
CA GLN A 54 9.18 -6.42 -22.80
C GLN A 54 9.89 -5.07 -22.64
N LEU A 55 11.07 -4.90 -23.24
CA LEU A 55 11.78 -3.62 -23.36
C LEU A 55 11.29 -2.72 -24.50
N LEU A 56 10.27 -3.14 -25.26
CA LEU A 56 9.82 -2.42 -26.47
C LEU A 56 8.66 -1.43 -26.22
N TRP A 57 8.19 -1.28 -24.98
CA TRP A 57 7.24 -0.22 -24.60
C TRP A 57 7.90 1.02 -23.99
N THR A 58 9.23 1.04 -23.89
CA THR A 58 9.99 2.15 -23.31
C THR A 58 11.11 2.57 -24.26
N THR A 59 10.77 3.20 -25.38
CA THR A 59 11.54 4.27 -26.06
C THR A 59 11.00 4.54 -27.47
N THR A 60 10.02 5.43 -27.59
CA THR A 60 9.93 6.33 -28.75
C THR A 60 9.12 7.57 -28.37
N SER A 61 9.81 8.60 -27.85
CA SER A 61 9.49 10.02 -28.02
C SER A 61 10.54 10.84 -27.28
N THR A 62 11.63 11.13 -27.98
CA THR A 62 12.49 12.28 -27.69
C THR A 62 12.52 13.11 -28.96
N GLU A 63 11.46 13.89 -29.15
CA GLU A 63 11.56 15.12 -29.94
C GLU A 63 11.45 16.28 -28.96
N ASN A 64 12.47 17.14 -29.02
CA ASN A 64 12.71 18.25 -28.11
C ASN A 64 11.57 19.28 -28.17
N ASN A 65 10.77 19.38 -27.11
CA ASN A 65 10.03 20.59 -26.78
C ASN A 65 10.35 20.96 -25.33
N ASN A 66 11.04 22.08 -25.14
CA ASN A 66 11.47 22.61 -23.84
C ASN A 66 10.34 23.31 -23.07
N ASP A 67 9.07 23.00 -23.33
CA ASP A 67 7.90 23.63 -22.70
C ASP A 67 7.00 22.64 -21.91
N ASP A 68 7.33 21.34 -21.88
CA ASP A 68 6.54 20.33 -21.15
C ASP A 68 7.06 20.12 -19.71
N GLN A 69 7.13 21.18 -18.91
CA GLN A 69 6.89 21.00 -17.47
C GLN A 69 5.39 20.73 -17.32
N ALA A 70 4.96 19.52 -17.68
CA ALA A 70 3.70 18.99 -17.23
C ALA A 70 3.74 19.07 -15.70
N ASN A 71 3.07 20.07 -15.14
CA ASN A 71 2.78 20.11 -13.72
C ASN A 71 2.08 18.78 -13.43
N ASN A 72 2.77 17.86 -12.78
CA ASN A 72 2.17 16.64 -12.30
C ASN A 72 1.08 17.06 -11.31
N ASP A 73 -0.15 17.10 -11.81
CA ASP A 73 -1.33 17.53 -11.06
C ASP A 73 -1.70 16.41 -10.11
N PHE A 74 -1.07 16.41 -8.94
CA PHE A 74 -1.38 15.49 -7.85
C PHE A 74 -2.61 16.01 -7.11
N GLY A 75 -3.61 15.14 -6.95
CA GLY A 75 -4.73 15.44 -6.07
C GLY A 75 -4.26 15.30 -4.62
N ILE A 76 -4.33 16.38 -3.85
CA ILE A 76 -3.94 16.38 -2.44
C ILE A 76 -5.07 16.93 -1.60
N TRP A 77 -5.41 16.17 -0.57
CA TRP A 77 -6.45 16.50 0.37
C TRP A 77 -5.95 16.24 1.79
N VAL A 78 -6.34 17.11 2.72
CA VAL A 78 -6.02 16.98 4.15
C VAL A 78 -7.31 16.74 4.92
N TYR A 79 -7.33 15.70 5.75
CA TYR A 79 -8.47 15.39 6.60
C TYR A 79 -8.41 16.23 7.88
N HIS A 80 -9.50 16.93 8.19
CA HIS A 80 -9.65 17.67 9.43
C HIS A 80 -10.81 17.07 10.25
N PRO A 81 -10.54 16.39 11.38
CA PRO A 81 -11.60 15.81 12.19
C PRO A 81 -12.50 16.91 12.78
N GLY A 82 -13.79 16.83 12.52
CA GLY A 82 -14.82 17.75 13.06
C GLY A 82 -15.22 18.91 12.14
N GLU A 83 -14.50 19.14 11.04
CA GLU A 83 -14.96 20.00 9.96
C GLU A 83 -15.64 19.09 8.92
N GLN A 84 -16.96 19.17 8.81
CA GLN A 84 -17.73 18.30 7.92
C GLN A 84 -17.20 18.39 6.48
N GLU A 85 -16.63 17.29 5.99
CA GLU A 85 -16.40 16.94 4.57
C GLU A 85 -15.59 17.90 3.68
N GLU A 86 -15.08 19.02 4.19
CA GLU A 86 -14.20 19.91 3.42
C GLU A 86 -12.78 19.36 3.36
N TRP A 87 -12.58 18.40 2.47
CA TRP A 87 -11.26 18.04 1.97
C TRP A 87 -10.73 19.22 1.15
N ILE A 88 -9.85 20.02 1.75
CA ILE A 88 -9.27 21.18 1.09
C ILE A 88 -8.30 20.68 0.02
N SER A 89 -8.65 20.90 -1.25
CA SER A 89 -7.72 20.71 -2.37
C SER A 89 -6.64 21.79 -2.26
N HIS A 90 -5.43 21.35 -1.96
CA HIS A 90 -4.28 22.25 -1.89
C HIS A 90 -3.66 22.38 -3.27
N SER A 91 -3.46 23.61 -3.74
CA SER A 91 -2.70 23.85 -4.97
C SER A 91 -1.22 23.49 -4.76
N ALA A 92 -0.52 23.19 -5.86
CA ALA A 92 0.92 22.93 -5.86
C ALA A 92 1.77 24.05 -5.19
N GLU A 93 1.23 25.26 -5.06
CA GLU A 93 1.86 26.39 -4.37
C GLU A 93 1.88 26.23 -2.84
N MET A 94 0.86 25.61 -2.22
CA MET A 94 0.87 25.36 -0.77
C MET A 94 1.83 24.24 -0.38
N LEU A 95 2.07 23.27 -1.27
CA LEU A 95 3.11 22.25 -1.08
C LEU A 95 4.51 22.84 -1.07
N GLN A 96 4.74 23.88 -1.85
CA GLN A 96 6.02 24.61 -1.80
C GLN A 96 6.21 25.33 -0.47
N GLN A 97 5.14 25.67 0.28
CA GLN A 97 5.29 26.28 1.61
C GLN A 97 5.59 25.26 2.72
N HIS A 98 5.19 23.99 2.57
CA HIS A 98 5.53 22.88 3.48
C HIS A 98 6.90 22.26 3.19
N GLN A 99 7.89 23.10 2.87
CA GLN A 99 9.04 22.74 2.03
C GLN A 99 10.09 21.78 2.62
N GLN A 100 9.93 21.24 3.82
CA GLN A 100 10.88 20.26 4.36
C GLN A 100 10.14 19.17 5.16
N SER A 101 10.27 17.92 4.69
CA SER A 101 9.85 16.68 5.37
C SER A 101 8.35 16.61 5.70
N SER A 102 7.50 16.75 4.68
CA SER A 102 6.10 16.33 4.81
C SER A 102 5.94 14.85 4.43
N PRO A 103 5.05 14.08 5.11
CA PRO A 103 4.78 12.68 4.77
C PRO A 103 4.48 12.44 3.28
N LEU A 104 3.88 13.44 2.64
CA LEU A 104 3.59 13.45 1.21
C LEU A 104 4.87 13.45 0.36
N GLN A 105 5.80 14.36 0.63
CA GLN A 105 7.05 14.44 -0.12
C GLN A 105 7.90 13.19 0.10
N GLU A 106 7.97 12.69 1.33
CA GLU A 106 8.69 11.46 1.65
C GLU A 106 8.09 10.26 0.91
N THR A 107 6.76 10.12 0.90
CA THR A 107 6.07 9.06 0.15
C THR A 107 6.29 9.18 -1.34
N LEU A 108 6.25 10.40 -1.90
CA LEU A 108 6.47 10.62 -3.32
C LEU A 108 7.92 10.30 -3.74
N HIS A 109 8.92 10.70 -2.94
CA HIS A 109 10.32 10.32 -3.15
C HIS A 109 10.51 8.81 -3.00
N TRP A 110 9.89 8.19 -1.98
CA TRP A 110 9.89 6.74 -1.83
C TRP A 110 9.33 6.02 -3.06
N CYS A 111 8.19 6.46 -3.61
CA CYS A 111 7.66 5.89 -4.84
C CYS A 111 8.66 6.05 -6.01
N ARG A 112 9.22 7.26 -6.21
CA ARG A 112 10.09 7.60 -7.34
C ARG A 112 11.47 6.95 -7.30
N ASP A 113 12.07 6.91 -6.13
CA ASP A 113 13.50 6.63 -5.95
C ASP A 113 13.76 5.29 -5.27
N PHE A 114 12.71 4.64 -4.73
CA PHE A 114 12.78 3.30 -4.15
C PHE A 114 11.89 2.31 -4.92
N VAL A 115 10.57 2.55 -4.97
CA VAL A 115 9.61 1.58 -5.55
C VAL A 115 9.79 1.41 -7.06
N VAL A 116 9.86 2.50 -7.81
CA VAL A 116 9.99 2.48 -9.28
C VAL A 116 11.33 1.91 -9.74
N PRO A 117 12.50 2.33 -9.22
CA PRO A 117 13.79 1.84 -9.71
C PRO A 117 14.03 0.36 -9.40
N LEU A 118 13.49 -0.13 -8.26
CA LEU A 118 13.54 -1.55 -7.89
C LEU A 118 12.41 -2.36 -8.55
N ASN A 119 11.48 -1.69 -9.25
CA ASN A 119 10.31 -2.29 -9.89
C ASN A 119 9.48 -3.15 -8.93
N LEU A 120 9.25 -2.66 -7.70
CA LEU A 120 8.52 -3.40 -6.66
C LEU A 120 7.00 -3.42 -6.90
N CYS A 121 6.51 -2.47 -7.70
CA CYS A 121 5.11 -2.32 -8.05
C CYS A 121 4.99 -2.00 -9.55
N PRO A 122 4.28 -2.80 -10.35
CA PRO A 122 4.20 -2.60 -11.80
C PRO A 122 3.41 -1.35 -12.20
N TRP A 123 2.55 -0.85 -11.32
CA TRP A 123 1.73 0.33 -11.59
C TRP A 123 2.44 1.63 -11.27
N ALA A 124 3.38 1.61 -10.31
CA ALA A 124 3.99 2.81 -9.73
C ALA A 124 4.65 3.72 -10.78
N ALA A 125 5.36 3.16 -11.76
CA ALA A 125 6.06 3.95 -12.77
C ALA A 125 5.07 4.81 -13.58
N SER A 126 3.98 4.21 -14.05
CA SER A 126 2.93 4.92 -14.78
C SER A 126 2.17 5.87 -13.86
N SER A 127 1.82 5.46 -12.63
CA SER A 127 1.12 6.30 -11.66
C SER A 127 1.87 7.61 -11.39
N VAL A 128 3.18 7.55 -11.24
CA VAL A 128 4.03 8.72 -10.93
C VAL A 128 4.09 9.72 -12.08
N THR A 129 3.95 9.25 -13.32
CA THR A 129 4.04 10.08 -14.53
C THR A 129 2.69 10.52 -15.09
N THR A 130 1.61 9.81 -14.76
CA THR A 130 0.27 10.12 -15.24
C THR A 130 -0.36 11.19 -14.34
N PRO A 131 -0.76 12.36 -14.90
CA PRO A 131 -1.48 13.38 -14.13
C PRO A 131 -2.70 12.80 -13.43
N ARG A 132 -2.98 13.24 -12.20
CA ARG A 132 -4.11 12.81 -11.36
C ARG A 132 -4.12 11.33 -10.94
N ALA A 133 -3.19 10.49 -11.40
CA ALA A 133 -3.16 9.08 -11.05
C ALA A 133 -2.80 8.85 -9.58
N MET A 134 -1.90 9.66 -9.00
CA MET A 134 -1.63 9.60 -7.56
C MET A 134 -2.48 10.61 -6.81
N GLN A 135 -3.25 10.10 -5.86
CA GLN A 135 -4.10 10.86 -4.94
C GLN A 135 -3.58 10.71 -3.52
N PHE A 136 -3.41 11.80 -2.78
CA PHE A 136 -2.88 11.77 -1.41
C PHE A 136 -3.86 12.38 -0.42
N TYR A 137 -4.13 11.63 0.65
CA TYR A 137 -5.04 11.97 1.73
C TYR A 137 -4.24 11.95 3.03
N ILE A 138 -3.94 13.12 3.59
CA ILE A 138 -3.15 13.22 4.83
C ILE A 138 -4.11 13.21 6.02
N VAL A 139 -3.89 12.30 6.95
CA VAL A 139 -4.69 12.14 8.18
C VAL A 139 -3.80 12.50 9.38
N PRO A 140 -3.94 13.72 9.93
CA PRO A 140 -3.22 14.12 11.13
C PRO A 140 -3.68 13.26 12.30
N THR A 141 -2.72 12.70 13.04
CA THR A 141 -3.03 12.08 14.34
C THR A 141 -3.32 13.18 15.36
N THR A 142 -4.57 13.63 15.42
CA THR A 142 -4.92 14.67 16.39
C THR A 142 -4.87 14.11 17.81
N HIS A 143 -3.99 14.67 18.63
CA HIS A 143 -4.09 14.55 20.08
C HIS A 143 -5.27 15.42 20.54
N SER A 144 -6.50 14.97 20.30
CA SER A 144 -7.65 15.52 21.03
C SER A 144 -7.35 15.31 22.52
N SER A 145 -6.80 16.35 23.13
CA SER A 145 -6.37 16.40 24.53
C SER A 145 -7.57 16.27 25.47
N THR A 146 -8.78 16.22 24.91
CA THR A 146 -10.04 15.83 25.52
C THR A 146 -10.10 14.33 25.83
N SER A 147 -9.08 13.82 26.55
CA SER A 147 -9.07 12.87 27.68
C SER A 147 -10.02 11.64 27.73
N THR A 148 -10.89 11.37 26.76
CA THR A 148 -11.94 10.33 26.88
C THR A 148 -12.17 9.50 25.62
N SER A 149 -11.59 9.84 24.46
CA SER A 149 -11.70 8.97 23.29
C SER A 149 -10.89 7.69 23.53
N SER A 150 -11.55 6.54 23.50
CA SER A 150 -10.91 5.25 23.64
C SER A 150 -10.16 4.88 22.36
N ILE A 151 -9.17 4.00 22.44
CA ILE A 151 -8.45 3.47 21.26
C ILE A 151 -9.44 2.90 20.22
N GLY A 152 -10.50 2.24 20.69
CA GLY A 152 -11.56 1.74 19.80
C GLY A 152 -12.19 2.86 18.96
N SER A 153 -12.54 4.00 19.58
CA SER A 153 -13.13 5.13 18.84
C SER A 153 -12.19 5.73 17.79
N GLN A 154 -10.87 5.70 18.00
CA GLN A 154 -9.89 6.16 17.02
C GLN A 154 -9.78 5.20 15.83
N LYS A 155 -9.85 3.89 16.09
CA LYS A 155 -9.86 2.85 15.05
C LYS A 155 -11.12 2.95 14.18
N ASP A 156 -12.28 3.15 14.80
CA ASP A 156 -13.56 3.33 14.11
C ASP A 156 -13.56 4.60 13.25
N GLU A 157 -13.01 5.69 13.79
CA GLU A 157 -12.84 6.95 13.04
C GLU A 157 -11.94 6.74 11.81
N MET A 158 -10.82 6.05 11.95
CA MET A 158 -9.93 5.77 10.83
C MET A 158 -10.59 4.85 9.78
N ALA A 159 -11.34 3.82 10.20
CA ALA A 159 -12.09 2.98 9.28
C ALA A 159 -13.09 3.82 8.45
N HIS A 160 -13.76 4.78 9.08
CA HIS A 160 -14.65 5.72 8.38
C HIS A 160 -13.89 6.64 7.40
N VAL A 161 -12.69 7.09 7.76
CA VAL A 161 -11.82 7.84 6.84
C VAL A 161 -11.46 7.00 5.61
N VAL A 162 -11.06 5.73 5.80
CA VAL A 162 -10.74 4.82 4.69
C VAL A 162 -11.94 4.64 3.76
N GLN A 163 -13.13 4.41 4.32
CA GLN A 163 -14.37 4.29 3.56
C GLN A 163 -14.68 5.57 2.76
N THR A 164 -14.53 6.74 3.38
CA THR A 164 -14.78 8.03 2.73
C THR A 164 -13.81 8.28 1.58
N VAL A 165 -12.52 7.98 1.77
CA VAL A 165 -11.50 8.09 0.72
C VAL A 165 -11.78 7.10 -0.40
N ALA A 166 -12.17 5.86 -0.09
CA ALA A 166 -12.54 4.86 -1.09
C ALA A 166 -13.74 5.31 -1.92
N GLN A 167 -14.77 5.93 -1.32
CA GLN A 167 -15.91 6.50 -2.05
C GLN A 167 -15.46 7.61 -3.01
N LYS A 168 -14.58 8.51 -2.58
CA LYS A 168 -14.04 9.59 -3.43
C LYS A 168 -13.18 9.04 -4.57
N PHE A 169 -12.32 8.07 -4.27
CA PHE A 169 -11.50 7.39 -5.26
C PHE A 169 -12.38 6.68 -6.29
N HIS A 170 -13.38 5.91 -5.83
CA HIS A 170 -14.34 5.22 -6.68
C HIS A 170 -15.12 6.18 -7.58
N GLN A 171 -15.68 7.25 -7.02
CA GLN A 171 -16.44 8.23 -7.81
C GLN A 171 -15.55 8.92 -8.86
N SER A 172 -14.38 9.43 -8.47
CA SER A 172 -13.52 10.25 -9.34
C SER A 172 -12.71 9.47 -10.37
N ILE A 173 -12.41 8.20 -10.11
CA ILE A 173 -11.53 7.38 -10.96
C ILE A 173 -12.28 6.21 -11.59
N ILE A 174 -13.27 5.62 -10.93
CA ILE A 174 -13.94 4.41 -11.40
C ILE A 174 -15.26 4.75 -12.10
N GLU A 175 -16.02 5.74 -11.61
CA GLU A 175 -17.30 6.13 -12.20
C GLU A 175 -17.16 7.22 -13.27
N GLU A 176 -16.46 8.31 -12.97
CA GLU A 176 -16.35 9.44 -13.91
C GLU A 176 -15.59 9.09 -15.19
N THR A 177 -14.71 8.08 -15.18
CA THR A 177 -13.99 7.63 -16.39
C THR A 177 -14.77 6.61 -17.22
N LYS A 178 -16.00 6.22 -16.84
CA LYS A 178 -16.78 5.19 -17.57
C LYS A 178 -17.20 5.64 -18.98
N ASP A 179 -17.31 6.94 -19.20
CA ASP A 179 -17.83 7.53 -20.45
C ASP A 179 -16.72 8.17 -21.33
N ASP A 180 -15.47 8.20 -20.87
CA ASP A 180 -14.35 8.90 -21.53
C ASP A 180 -13.25 7.93 -21.99
N ASP A 181 -12.47 8.33 -23.00
CA ASP A 181 -11.28 7.60 -23.50
C ASP A 181 -10.13 7.53 -22.46
N ASP A 182 -10.32 8.00 -21.23
CA ASP A 182 -9.32 8.02 -20.14
C ASP A 182 -9.27 6.69 -19.35
N ASP A 183 -9.35 5.61 -20.10
CA ASP A 183 -9.29 4.23 -19.63
C ASP A 183 -7.89 3.86 -19.10
N ASP A 184 -6.90 4.73 -19.36
CA ASP A 184 -5.53 4.61 -18.90
C ASP A 184 -5.39 5.12 -17.45
N LEU A 185 -6.08 6.21 -17.06
CA LEU A 185 -6.02 6.71 -15.68
C LEU A 185 -6.48 5.66 -14.67
N LYS A 186 -7.59 4.97 -14.94
CA LYS A 186 -8.13 3.92 -14.07
C LYS A 186 -7.15 2.76 -13.84
N LYS A 187 -6.35 2.42 -14.85
CA LYS A 187 -5.35 1.34 -14.81
C LYS A 187 -4.11 1.68 -13.98
N VAL A 188 -3.89 2.97 -13.71
CA VAL A 188 -2.68 3.44 -13.04
C VAL A 188 -2.96 4.26 -11.79
N ALA A 189 -4.23 4.52 -11.47
CA ALA A 189 -4.58 5.35 -10.32
C ALA A 189 -4.36 4.63 -8.99
N ILE A 190 -3.77 5.34 -8.03
CA ILE A 190 -3.50 4.89 -6.68
C ILE A 190 -3.82 6.04 -5.72
N ALA A 191 -4.67 5.77 -4.74
CA ALA A 191 -4.87 6.68 -3.62
C ALA A 191 -4.05 6.24 -2.40
N PHE A 192 -3.45 7.20 -1.70
CA PHE A 192 -2.62 7.02 -0.52
C PHE A 192 -3.26 7.74 0.66
N ILE A 193 -3.57 7.01 1.73
CA ILE A 193 -3.97 7.56 3.02
C ILE A 193 -2.73 7.55 3.92
N LEU A 194 -2.18 8.74 4.17
CA LEU A 194 -0.95 8.93 4.94
C LEU A 194 -1.30 9.30 6.38
N ILE A 195 -0.95 8.46 7.34
CA ILE A 195 -1.22 8.69 8.76
C ILE A 195 -0.02 9.42 9.35
N GLU A 196 -0.15 10.73 9.55
CA GLU A 196 0.94 11.58 10.02
C GLU A 196 1.22 11.32 11.50
N GLN A 197 2.41 10.79 11.81
CA GLN A 197 2.88 10.62 13.18
C GLN A 197 3.42 11.94 13.72
N GLN A 198 2.96 12.33 14.91
CA GLN A 198 3.51 13.51 15.58
C GLN A 198 4.90 13.18 16.12
N HIS A 199 5.96 13.69 15.47
CA HIS A 199 7.28 13.68 16.09
C HIS A 199 7.25 14.64 17.29
N SER A 200 7.10 14.08 18.49
CA SER A 200 7.38 14.82 19.71
C SER A 200 8.85 15.21 19.69
N SER A 201 9.15 16.42 19.21
CA SER A 201 10.46 17.04 19.27
C SER A 201 10.79 17.29 20.73
N THR A 202 11.17 16.22 21.42
CA THR A 202 11.47 16.21 22.85
C THR A 202 12.89 16.73 22.99
N SER A 203 13.06 18.02 22.72
CA SER A 203 14.28 18.75 22.99
C SER A 203 14.63 18.58 24.46
N THR A 204 15.81 18.02 24.67
CA THR A 204 16.35 17.46 25.90
C THR A 204 16.48 18.53 26.98
N SER A 205 15.43 18.78 27.77
CA SER A 205 15.56 19.47 29.06
C SER A 205 15.47 18.45 30.18
N SER A 206 16.64 18.04 30.66
CA SER A 206 16.90 17.08 31.72
C SER A 206 16.36 17.53 33.09
N SER A 207 15.05 17.47 33.27
CA SER A 207 14.41 17.61 34.59
C SER A 207 13.59 16.35 34.89
N ALA A 208 14.12 15.54 35.81
CA ALA A 208 13.68 14.20 36.18
C ALA A 208 12.35 14.18 36.97
N THR A 209 11.26 14.63 36.38
CA THR A 209 9.90 14.43 36.92
C THR A 209 9.25 13.24 36.23
N SER A 210 9.01 12.18 37.00
CA SER A 210 8.49 10.88 36.62
C SER A 210 7.00 10.90 36.25
N SER A 211 6.63 11.64 35.22
CA SER A 211 5.30 11.48 34.61
C SER A 211 5.28 10.18 33.81
N PRO A 212 4.21 9.37 33.88
CA PRO A 212 4.05 8.21 33.02
C PRO A 212 4.10 8.65 31.55
N PRO A 213 4.69 7.84 30.65
CA PRO A 213 4.72 8.15 29.23
C PRO A 213 3.29 8.35 28.71
N PRO A 214 3.07 9.27 27.77
CA PRO A 214 1.76 9.42 27.14
C PRO A 214 1.32 8.09 26.52
N PRO A 215 0.00 7.81 26.46
CA PRO A 215 -0.50 6.61 25.80
C PRO A 215 -0.03 6.59 24.35
N HIS A 216 0.54 5.45 23.93
CA HIS A 216 1.00 5.24 22.56
C HIS A 216 -0.17 5.37 21.57
N HIS A 217 0.03 6.09 20.47
CA HIS A 217 -0.95 6.15 19.40
C HIS A 217 -0.98 4.79 18.67
N TRP A 218 -2.16 4.32 18.28
CA TRP A 218 -2.32 2.95 17.73
C TRP A 218 -1.54 2.73 16.42
N SER A 219 -1.33 3.81 15.65
CA SER A 219 -0.58 3.78 14.39
C SER A 219 0.93 3.97 14.54
N GLU A 220 1.44 4.17 15.77
CA GLU A 220 2.90 4.25 16.02
C GLU A 220 3.53 2.87 16.11
N SER A 221 2.76 1.88 16.57
CA SER A 221 3.22 0.51 16.78
C SER A 221 2.76 -0.37 15.62
N PHE A 222 3.72 -0.97 14.90
CA PHE A 222 3.42 -1.87 13.79
C PHE A 222 2.40 -2.97 14.17
N PRO A 223 2.55 -3.73 15.27
CA PRO A 223 1.57 -4.75 15.64
C PRO A 223 0.14 -4.19 15.81
N THR A 224 0.01 -3.02 16.44
CA THR A 224 -1.31 -2.43 16.71
C THR A 224 -1.97 -1.89 15.44
N PHE A 225 -1.17 -1.29 14.55
CA PHE A 225 -1.60 -0.87 13.22
C PHE A 225 -2.01 -2.07 12.36
N TYR A 226 -1.19 -3.13 12.35
CA TYR A 226 -1.44 -4.33 11.57
C TYR A 226 -2.70 -5.06 12.03
N ASP A 227 -2.85 -5.31 13.35
CA ASP A 227 -4.07 -5.93 13.90
C ASP A 227 -5.33 -5.16 13.52
N TRP A 228 -5.28 -3.82 13.60
CA TRP A 228 -6.39 -2.98 13.16
C TRP A 228 -6.67 -3.09 11.66
N PHE A 229 -5.63 -3.12 10.83
CA PHE A 229 -5.80 -3.23 9.39
C PHE A 229 -6.41 -4.58 9.00
N ILE A 230 -6.05 -5.67 9.67
CA ILE A 230 -6.67 -6.98 9.45
C ILE A 230 -8.16 -6.94 9.81
N ASP A 231 -8.52 -6.38 10.97
CA ASP A 231 -9.93 -6.20 11.35
C ASP A 231 -10.69 -5.38 10.28
N LEU A 232 -10.08 -4.31 9.78
CA LEU A 232 -10.64 -3.46 8.72
C LEU A 232 -10.80 -4.23 7.39
N GLU A 233 -9.81 -5.03 6.99
CA GLU A 233 -9.82 -5.80 5.74
C GLU A 233 -10.86 -6.92 5.78
N ASP A 234 -10.99 -7.62 6.91
CA ASP A 234 -12.02 -8.63 7.12
C ASP A 234 -13.43 -8.00 7.02
N ASP A 235 -13.67 -6.88 7.72
CA ASP A 235 -14.93 -6.12 7.60
C ASP A 235 -15.19 -5.66 6.15
N TRP A 236 -14.13 -5.27 5.42
CA TRP A 236 -14.22 -4.84 4.02
C TRP A 236 -14.66 -5.98 3.10
N ILE A 237 -14.11 -7.19 3.30
CA ILE A 237 -14.46 -8.40 2.54
C ILE A 237 -15.88 -8.86 2.88
N ASP A 238 -16.25 -8.88 4.16
CA ASP A 238 -17.60 -9.26 4.59
C ASP A 238 -18.67 -8.36 3.94
N GLN A 239 -18.42 -7.05 3.85
CA GLN A 239 -19.31 -6.13 3.13
C GLN A 239 -19.36 -6.45 1.64
N ALA A 240 -18.23 -6.77 0.99
CA ALA A 240 -18.22 -7.14 -0.42
C ALA A 240 -19.03 -8.43 -0.69
N GLU A 241 -18.97 -9.41 0.21
CA GLU A 241 -19.73 -10.66 0.09
C GLU A 241 -21.24 -10.46 0.31
N GLU A 242 -21.64 -9.63 1.28
CA GLU A 242 -23.06 -9.31 1.54
C GLU A 242 -23.74 -8.71 0.31
N TYR A 243 -23.03 -7.87 -0.46
CA TYR A 243 -23.54 -7.28 -1.71
C TYR A 243 -23.68 -8.29 -2.86
N ASN A 244 -22.92 -9.39 -2.84
CA ASN A 244 -22.92 -10.40 -3.90
C ASN A 244 -23.99 -11.50 -3.72
N ASP A 245 -24.61 -11.61 -2.54
CA ASP A 245 -25.59 -12.68 -2.21
C ASP A 245 -27.04 -12.32 -2.59
N GLU A 246 -27.30 -11.08 -3.03
CA GLU A 246 -28.62 -10.70 -3.52
C GLU A 246 -28.77 -11.17 -4.99
N ASP A 247 -29.79 -12.01 -5.27
CA ASP A 247 -30.27 -12.61 -6.54
C ASP A 247 -30.53 -11.58 -7.69
N THR A 248 -29.60 -10.66 -7.84
CA THR A 248 -29.59 -9.55 -8.76
C THR A 248 -28.65 -9.96 -9.88
N THR A 249 -29.20 -10.12 -11.08
CA THR A 249 -28.46 -10.51 -12.28
C THR A 249 -27.48 -9.43 -12.77
N THR A 250 -27.24 -8.40 -11.97
CA THR A 250 -26.40 -7.24 -12.28
C THR A 250 -25.45 -7.01 -11.12
N PRO A 251 -24.13 -7.22 -11.29
CA PRO A 251 -23.14 -6.83 -10.31
C PRO A 251 -23.35 -5.35 -9.98
N VAL A 252 -23.74 -5.04 -8.74
CA VAL A 252 -23.86 -3.66 -8.28
C VAL A 252 -22.46 -3.21 -7.92
N SER A 253 -21.87 -2.39 -8.80
CA SER A 253 -20.63 -1.65 -8.55
C SER A 253 -20.73 -0.94 -7.19
N ASN A 254 -19.84 -1.31 -6.28
CA ASN A 254 -19.74 -0.70 -4.96
C ASN A 254 -18.27 -0.62 -4.55
N ILE A 255 -17.96 0.24 -3.57
CA ILE A 255 -16.58 0.50 -3.15
C ILE A 255 -15.86 -0.76 -2.62
N TYR A 256 -16.59 -1.71 -2.03
CA TYR A 256 -16.03 -2.91 -1.41
C TYR A 256 -15.62 -3.95 -2.44
N THR A 257 -16.29 -4.00 -3.59
CA THR A 257 -15.92 -4.86 -4.72
C THR A 257 -14.91 -4.20 -5.65
N ASP A 258 -15.00 -2.88 -5.81
CA ASP A 258 -14.29 -2.16 -6.87
C ASP A 258 -12.95 -1.57 -6.40
N VAL A 259 -12.69 -1.53 -5.09
CA VAL A 259 -11.46 -1.02 -4.49
C VAL A 259 -10.79 -2.08 -3.62
N THR A 260 -9.51 -2.31 -3.86
CA THR A 260 -8.64 -3.17 -3.06
C THR A 260 -7.78 -2.31 -2.12
N LEU A 261 -7.68 -2.73 -0.85
CA LEU A 261 -6.85 -2.10 0.16
C LEU A 261 -5.47 -2.78 0.25
N ALA A 262 -4.44 -2.03 0.60
CA ALA A 262 -3.17 -2.59 1.06
C ALA A 262 -2.52 -1.67 2.11
N ALA A 263 -1.92 -2.28 3.13
CA ALA A 263 -1.22 -1.56 4.19
C ALA A 263 0.29 -1.55 4.01
N PHE A 264 0.91 -0.47 4.48
CA PHE A 264 2.35 -0.27 4.57
C PHE A 264 2.69 0.42 5.89
N HIS A 265 3.86 0.12 6.45
CA HIS A 265 4.29 0.69 7.73
C HIS A 265 5.82 0.87 7.80
N PRO A 266 6.37 1.93 8.42
CA PRO A 266 7.83 2.13 8.53
C PRO A 266 8.57 0.95 9.15
N ASP A 267 7.94 0.36 10.17
CA ASP A 267 8.42 -0.81 10.90
C ASP A 267 7.76 -2.11 10.46
N TRP A 268 7.35 -2.22 9.18
CA TRP A 268 6.83 -3.49 8.67
C TRP A 268 7.86 -4.60 8.84
N MET A 269 7.41 -5.76 9.32
CA MET A 269 8.24 -6.95 9.51
C MET A 269 7.47 -8.21 9.12
N TYR A 270 8.08 -9.04 8.27
CA TYR A 270 7.61 -10.39 7.98
C TYR A 270 8.14 -11.38 9.02
N GLY A 271 7.23 -11.90 9.85
CA GLY A 271 7.56 -12.93 10.85
C GLY A 271 8.46 -12.42 11.98
N GLU A 272 9.13 -13.35 12.67
CA GLU A 272 9.94 -13.09 13.88
C GLU A 272 11.45 -12.97 13.58
N SER A 273 11.86 -12.60 12.36
CA SER A 273 13.29 -12.60 12.04
C SER A 273 14.01 -11.43 12.74
N ASP A 274 14.95 -11.75 13.63
CA ASP A 274 15.68 -10.76 14.45
C ASP A 274 16.62 -9.85 13.64
N ASN A 275 16.89 -10.15 12.36
CA ASN A 275 17.96 -9.52 11.57
C ASN A 275 17.49 -8.66 10.39
N GLY A 276 16.20 -8.30 10.32
CA GLY A 276 15.66 -7.45 9.24
C GLY A 276 15.74 -8.14 7.88
N ASP A 277 14.67 -8.84 7.50
CA ASP A 277 14.58 -9.44 6.18
C ASP A 277 14.52 -8.32 5.13
N GLY A 278 15.30 -8.43 4.05
CA GLY A 278 15.21 -7.49 2.94
C GLY A 278 13.79 -7.43 2.38
N LEU A 279 13.03 -8.53 2.48
CA LEU A 279 11.63 -8.60 2.07
C LEU A 279 10.73 -7.66 2.88
N ASP A 280 11.07 -7.30 4.12
CA ASP A 280 10.31 -6.33 4.91
C ASP A 280 10.11 -5.02 4.15
N PHE A 281 11.12 -4.61 3.38
CA PHE A 281 11.11 -3.38 2.60
C PHE A 281 10.13 -3.40 1.41
N GLU A 282 9.54 -4.55 1.07
CA GLU A 282 8.42 -4.63 0.12
C GLU A 282 7.20 -3.85 0.65
N LYS A 283 7.01 -3.84 1.97
CA LYS A 283 5.85 -3.23 2.64
C LYS A 283 6.22 -2.10 3.62
N ARG A 284 7.50 -1.69 3.64
CA ARG A 284 7.92 -0.48 4.36
C ARG A 284 7.57 0.78 3.58
N SER A 285 7.05 1.77 4.29
CA SER A 285 6.72 3.11 3.79
C SER A 285 7.21 4.19 4.76
N PRO A 286 7.40 5.44 4.32
CA PRO A 286 7.89 6.52 5.18
C PRO A 286 7.05 6.77 6.43
N VAL A 287 5.74 6.65 6.29
CA VAL A 287 4.74 6.75 7.35
C VAL A 287 3.73 5.60 7.24
N PRO A 288 2.99 5.25 8.30
CA PRO A 288 1.90 4.29 8.19
C PRO A 288 0.92 4.73 7.08
N THR A 289 0.70 3.85 6.12
CA THR A 289 0.02 4.18 4.87
C THR A 289 -0.97 3.08 4.51
N ILE A 290 -2.15 3.49 4.02
CA ILE A 290 -3.10 2.60 3.36
C ILE A 290 -3.20 3.05 1.91
N THR A 291 -3.01 2.12 0.99
CA THR A 291 -3.18 2.38 -0.44
C THR A 291 -4.47 1.77 -0.95
N LEU A 292 -5.12 2.47 -1.85
CA LEU A 292 -6.34 2.04 -2.52
C LEU A 292 -6.05 1.97 -4.02
N VAL A 293 -6.42 0.86 -4.64
CA VAL A 293 -6.30 0.64 -6.09
C VAL A 293 -7.59 0.02 -6.61
N ALA A 294 -7.91 0.27 -7.88
CA ALA A 294 -9.07 -0.34 -8.50
C ALA A 294 -8.87 -1.88 -8.59
N THR A 295 -9.83 -2.65 -8.09
CA THR A 295 -9.79 -4.13 -8.13
C THR A 295 -9.66 -4.64 -9.56
N GLU A 296 -10.35 -4.00 -10.52
CA GLU A 296 -10.27 -4.35 -11.94
C GLU A 296 -8.83 -4.25 -12.49
N THR A 297 -8.03 -3.32 -11.98
CA THR A 297 -6.62 -3.15 -12.38
C THR A 297 -5.77 -4.35 -11.95
N ILE A 298 -6.05 -4.91 -10.76
CA ILE A 298 -5.39 -6.13 -10.27
C ILE A 298 -5.89 -7.34 -11.06
N ASP A 299 -7.20 -7.46 -11.24
CA ASP A 299 -7.82 -8.58 -11.96
C ASP A 299 -7.37 -8.66 -13.42
N ALA A 300 -7.25 -7.52 -14.09
CA ALA A 300 -6.75 -7.42 -15.46
C ALA A 300 -5.30 -7.90 -15.60
N ALA A 301 -4.46 -7.72 -14.56
CA ALA A 301 -3.11 -8.27 -14.54
C ALA A 301 -3.11 -9.80 -14.39
N GLY A 302 -4.07 -10.32 -13.62
CA GLY A 302 -4.32 -11.73 -13.39
C GLY A 302 -3.32 -12.39 -12.43
N PRO A 303 -3.62 -13.59 -11.93
CA PRO A 303 -2.88 -14.23 -10.83
C PRO A 303 -1.42 -14.53 -11.17
N GLN A 304 -1.12 -14.82 -12.44
CA GLN A 304 0.25 -15.06 -12.89
C GLN A 304 1.11 -13.79 -12.82
N ALA A 305 0.52 -12.60 -12.98
CA ALA A 305 1.25 -11.35 -12.80
C ALA A 305 1.62 -11.14 -11.34
N THR A 306 0.67 -11.35 -10.43
CA THR A 306 0.89 -11.27 -8.97
C THR A 306 2.01 -12.20 -8.51
N GLU A 307 2.02 -13.45 -8.98
CA GLU A 307 3.10 -14.40 -8.67
C GLU A 307 4.46 -13.93 -9.21
N ARG A 308 4.51 -13.35 -10.42
CA ARG A 308 5.76 -12.80 -10.98
C ARG A 308 6.26 -11.61 -10.18
N ILE A 309 5.36 -10.75 -9.69
CA ILE A 309 5.71 -9.59 -8.85
C ILE A 309 6.33 -10.09 -7.55
N ALA A 310 5.67 -11.03 -6.85
CA ALA A 310 6.20 -11.60 -5.61
C ALA A 310 7.59 -12.24 -5.81
N ASN A 311 7.77 -13.02 -6.88
CA ASN A 311 9.05 -13.62 -7.20
C ASN A 311 10.13 -12.58 -7.55
N HIS A 312 9.78 -11.52 -8.27
CA HIS A 312 10.69 -10.41 -8.58
C HIS A 312 11.12 -9.68 -7.30
N ASN A 313 10.17 -9.35 -6.43
CA ASN A 313 10.43 -8.65 -5.18
C ASN A 313 11.35 -9.47 -4.27
N ALA A 314 11.08 -10.76 -4.11
CA ALA A 314 11.96 -11.67 -3.36
C ALA A 314 13.36 -11.75 -3.99
N GLN A 315 13.45 -11.88 -5.31
CA GLN A 315 14.75 -11.92 -6.01
C GLN A 315 15.57 -10.64 -5.77
N VAL A 316 14.98 -9.46 -5.95
CA VAL A 316 15.68 -8.19 -5.75
C VAL A 316 16.08 -7.99 -4.29
N LEU A 317 15.12 -8.17 -3.37
CA LEU A 317 15.28 -7.81 -1.95
C LEU A 317 16.02 -8.87 -1.13
N GLN A 318 16.08 -10.14 -1.57
CA GLN A 318 16.76 -11.20 -0.82
C GLN A 318 18.03 -11.72 -1.50
N HIS A 319 18.21 -11.48 -2.81
CA HIS A 319 19.32 -12.08 -3.56
C HIS A 319 20.21 -11.07 -4.30
N GLU A 320 19.69 -9.92 -4.72
CA GLU A 320 20.46 -8.92 -5.46
C GLU A 320 21.07 -7.84 -4.56
N MET A 321 20.48 -7.62 -3.38
CA MET A 321 20.95 -6.65 -2.39
C MET A 321 21.06 -7.29 -1.00
N THR A 322 22.02 -6.83 -0.19
CA THR A 322 22.06 -7.19 1.23
C THR A 322 21.07 -6.33 2.03
N PRO A 323 20.57 -6.81 3.19
CA PRO A 323 19.70 -6.01 4.06
C PRO A 323 20.26 -4.62 4.38
N GLU A 324 21.59 -4.50 4.58
CA GLU A 324 22.25 -3.21 4.86
C GLU A 324 22.21 -2.27 3.64
N GLN A 325 22.38 -2.81 2.43
CA GLN A 325 22.28 -2.01 1.20
C GLN A 325 20.86 -1.49 1.00
N ILE A 326 19.85 -2.33 1.24
CA ILE A 326 18.44 -1.94 1.14
C ILE A 326 18.10 -0.90 2.20
N GLN A 327 18.51 -1.13 3.45
CA GLN A 327 18.32 -0.19 4.55
C GLN A 327 18.97 1.17 4.28
N THR A 328 20.19 1.18 3.74
CA THR A 328 20.91 2.41 3.38
C THR A 328 20.21 3.15 2.25
N LEU A 329 19.78 2.43 1.20
CA LEU A 329 19.02 2.99 0.09
C LEU A 329 17.70 3.60 0.59
N TYR A 330 16.95 2.85 1.40
CA TYR A 330 15.68 3.27 1.97
C TYR A 330 15.84 4.53 2.83
N GLN A 331 16.79 4.55 3.77
CA GLN A 331 17.04 5.71 4.63
C GLN A 331 17.41 6.96 3.83
N ARG A 332 18.26 6.81 2.81
CA ARG A 332 18.63 7.92 1.92
C ARG A 332 17.40 8.51 1.21
N VAL A 333 16.51 7.65 0.71
CA VAL A 333 15.32 8.08 -0.03
C VAL A 333 14.29 8.72 0.91
N VAL A 334 14.03 8.13 2.08
CA VAL A 334 13.02 8.62 3.01
C VAL A 334 13.45 9.90 3.73
N ARG A 335 14.71 9.98 4.20
CA ARG A 335 15.21 11.15 4.96
C ARG A 335 15.80 12.26 4.09
N GLY A 336 15.99 11.99 2.80
CA GLY A 336 16.72 12.88 1.89
C GLY A 336 18.24 12.80 2.06
N GLU A 337 18.98 13.16 1.00
CA GLU A 337 20.44 13.04 0.97
C GLU A 337 21.17 13.94 1.99
N GLU A 338 20.60 15.10 2.33
CA GLU A 338 21.21 16.07 3.24
C GLU A 338 21.26 15.54 4.69
N GLN A 339 20.17 14.93 5.18
CA GLN A 339 20.13 14.37 6.53
C GLN A 339 20.97 13.09 6.66
N ALA A 340 21.05 12.29 5.60
CA ALA A 340 21.87 11.08 5.59
C ALA A 340 23.38 11.38 5.68
N GLN A 341 23.84 12.50 5.11
CA GLN A 341 25.23 12.92 5.18
C GLN A 341 25.63 13.48 6.55
N GLU A 342 24.72 14.13 7.27
CA GLU A 342 24.98 14.62 8.63
C GLU A 342 25.12 13.44 9.62
N GLN A 343 24.24 12.43 9.54
CA GLN A 343 24.32 11.24 10.39
C GLN A 343 25.63 10.47 10.19
N ALA A 344 26.08 10.32 8.94
CA ALA A 344 27.33 9.64 8.59
C ALA A 344 28.61 10.41 9.01
N GLN A 345 28.48 11.68 9.43
CA GLN A 345 29.60 12.46 9.99
C GLN A 345 29.67 12.38 11.51
N GLU A 346 28.60 11.91 12.18
CA GLU A 346 28.54 11.77 13.64
C GLU A 346 28.93 10.37 14.15
N ASP A 347 28.80 9.34 13.30
CA ASP A 347 29.28 7.95 13.55
C ASP A 347 30.74 7.75 13.10
#